data_AF-A0A848VPN1-F1
#
_entry.id   AF-A0A848VPN1-F1
#
_cell.length_a   1.000
_cell.length_b   1.000
_cell.length_c   1.000
_cell.angle_alpha   90.00
_cell.angle_beta   90.00
_cell.angle_gamma   90.00
#
_symmetry.space_group_name_H-M   'P 1'
#
loop_
_entity.id
_entity.type
_entity.pdbx_description
1 polymer ?
#
loop_
_entity_poly.entity_id
_entity_poly.type
_entity_poly.pdbx_seq_one_letter_code
_entity_poly.pdbx_strand_id
1 'polypeptide(L)'
;MELSQPLNLRSQFPDADLAAWERQFLSDLGVNSMVDAGWAPPGEVPAAPLTRRPEGIYCPSTPGWEYVEDVRLDTAGQAIEALQQAAEGGADAGVLKLADSVDAEEVRSLCRDTPIPIVLAGGSRPEGLLDLERVRGHYPDDCYIDLSGWGQAGASLCQLGAIAFSALASALDRHSGRTAHPILIEAPVRHELFHGAAFLRALRIGAARIAREFDAPTQPIIRASTCQTILMERDLHTNLIRTTTAAVASVLGGADWLTVHPHDTTTGGSASGRRLARNVAHLLRHESHLDKVADP
;
A
#
# COMPACT_ATOMS: atom_id res chain seq x y z
N MET A 1 -32.64 16.70 -5.22
CA MET A 1 -31.45 17.47 -4.83
C MET A 1 -30.29 16.85 -5.60
N GLU A 2 -30.08 17.38 -6.79
CA GLU A 2 -29.14 16.86 -7.78
C GLU A 2 -27.70 16.98 -7.25
N LEU A 3 -26.92 15.92 -7.47
CA LEU A 3 -25.51 15.82 -7.07
C LEU A 3 -24.75 16.99 -7.72
N SER A 4 -24.20 17.86 -6.88
CA SER A 4 -23.35 18.97 -7.30
C SER A 4 -22.16 18.42 -8.09
N GLN A 5 -21.96 18.98 -9.27
CA GLN A 5 -20.89 18.68 -10.22
C GLN A 5 -19.50 18.59 -9.55
N PRO A 6 -18.58 17.76 -10.09
CA PRO A 6 -17.21 17.69 -9.60
C PRO A 6 -16.56 19.08 -9.65
N LEU A 7 -15.78 19.40 -8.62
CA LEU A 7 -15.10 20.69 -8.44
C LEU A 7 -14.17 20.95 -9.65
N ASN A 8 -14.66 21.67 -10.65
CA ASN A 8 -13.87 22.09 -11.79
C ASN A 8 -13.00 23.26 -11.34
N LEU A 9 -11.69 23.06 -11.20
CA LEU A 9 -10.70 24.09 -10.81
C LEU A 9 -10.79 25.36 -11.69
N ARG A 10 -11.35 25.28 -12.91
CA ARG A 10 -11.63 26.45 -13.75
C ARG A 10 -12.64 27.42 -13.14
N SER A 11 -13.51 26.97 -12.24
CA SER A 11 -14.52 27.84 -11.61
C SER A 11 -13.93 28.84 -10.61
N GLN A 12 -12.71 28.60 -10.09
CA GLN A 12 -12.03 29.50 -9.16
C GLN A 12 -11.19 30.59 -9.86
N PHE A 13 -10.94 30.49 -11.17
CA PHE A 13 -10.15 31.46 -11.93
C PHE A 13 -10.87 31.87 -13.23
N PRO A 14 -11.98 32.62 -13.13
CA PRO A 14 -12.84 32.92 -14.28
C PRO A 14 -12.21 33.83 -15.34
N ASP A 15 -11.16 34.60 -15.01
CA ASP A 15 -10.60 35.66 -15.88
C ASP A 15 -9.16 35.42 -16.39
N ALA A 16 -8.58 34.24 -16.16
CA ALA A 16 -7.25 33.96 -16.69
C ALA A 16 -7.36 33.55 -18.17
N ASP A 17 -7.13 34.50 -19.08
CA ASP A 17 -6.88 34.21 -20.50
C ASP A 17 -5.73 33.21 -20.58
N LEU A 18 -6.02 32.01 -21.10
CA LEU A 18 -5.08 30.91 -21.21
C LEU A 18 -3.78 31.37 -21.89
N ALA A 19 -3.89 32.21 -22.92
CA ALA A 19 -2.74 32.73 -23.66
C ALA A 19 -1.93 33.77 -22.87
N ALA A 20 -2.56 34.49 -21.93
CA ALA A 20 -1.85 35.41 -21.04
C ALA A 20 -1.10 34.65 -19.94
N TRP A 21 -1.73 33.63 -19.35
CA TRP A 21 -1.09 32.74 -18.38
C TRP A 21 0.09 31.99 -19.01
N GLU A 22 -0.11 31.45 -20.22
CA GLU A 22 0.91 30.71 -20.96
C GLU A 22 2.18 31.54 -21.19
N ARG A 23 2.00 32.81 -21.60
CA ARG A 23 3.10 33.75 -21.79
C ARG A 23 3.83 34.08 -20.49
N GLN A 24 3.10 34.29 -19.39
CA GLN A 24 3.70 34.55 -18.09
C GLN A 24 4.49 33.35 -17.59
N PHE A 25 3.92 32.15 -17.69
CA PHE A 25 4.53 30.89 -17.27
C PHE A 25 5.85 30.61 -18.03
N LEU A 26 5.84 30.78 -19.36
CA LEU A 26 7.04 30.65 -20.20
C LEU A 26 8.10 31.71 -19.86
N SER A 27 7.68 32.95 -19.59
CA SER A 27 8.56 34.03 -19.14
C SER A 27 9.23 33.71 -17.80
N ASP A 28 8.46 33.21 -16.82
CA ASP A 28 8.96 32.87 -15.48
C ASP A 28 9.97 31.72 -15.53
N LEU A 29 9.77 30.76 -16.44
CA LEU A 29 10.66 29.62 -16.65
C LEU A 29 11.85 29.91 -17.57
N GLY A 30 11.86 31.06 -18.26
CA GLY A 30 12.92 31.43 -19.20
C GLY A 30 13.00 30.52 -20.43
N VAL A 31 11.87 29.92 -20.83
CA VAL A 31 11.76 28.97 -21.96
C VAL A 31 10.81 29.52 -23.01
N ASN A 32 11.10 29.30 -24.30
CA ASN A 32 10.38 29.93 -25.40
C ASN A 32 9.13 29.17 -25.85
N SER A 33 9.00 27.91 -25.46
CA SER A 33 7.83 27.10 -25.76
C SER A 33 7.55 26.12 -24.63
N MET A 34 6.30 25.68 -24.57
CA MET A 34 5.85 24.71 -23.58
C MET A 34 6.50 23.33 -23.80
N VAL A 35 6.83 23.02 -25.06
CA VAL A 35 7.57 21.83 -25.46
C VAL A 35 9.01 21.87 -24.93
N ASP A 36 9.66 23.05 -24.94
CA ASP A 36 10.99 23.23 -24.35
C ASP A 36 10.96 23.10 -22.81
N ALA A 37 9.83 23.44 -22.20
CA ALA A 37 9.56 23.22 -20.77
C ALA A 37 9.26 21.74 -20.44
N GLY A 38 9.20 20.85 -21.44
CA GLY A 38 8.82 19.44 -21.28
C GLY A 38 7.33 19.22 -21.01
N TRP A 39 6.47 20.22 -21.23
CA TRP A 39 5.03 20.15 -20.97
C TRP A 39 4.24 20.07 -22.28
N ALA A 40 3.46 19.00 -22.44
CA ALA A 40 2.54 18.81 -23.55
C ALA A 40 1.11 19.17 -23.11
N PRO A 41 0.37 20.01 -23.87
CA PRO A 41 -1.01 20.37 -23.54
C PRO A 41 -1.92 19.13 -23.58
N PRO A 42 -3.00 19.09 -22.77
CA PRO A 42 -3.88 17.94 -22.66
C PRO A 42 -4.83 17.89 -23.87
N GLY A 43 -4.33 17.41 -24.99
CA GLY A 43 -5.08 16.97 -26.15
C GLY A 43 -4.67 15.53 -26.43
N GLU A 44 -5.44 14.59 -25.88
CA GLU A 44 -5.17 13.15 -25.92
C GLU A 44 -3.78 12.76 -25.41
N VAL A 45 -3.52 13.00 -24.12
CA VAL A 45 -2.83 11.93 -23.38
C VAL A 45 -3.84 10.79 -23.41
N PRO A 46 -3.58 9.65 -24.08
CA PRO A 46 -4.33 8.47 -23.77
C PRO A 46 -3.99 8.21 -22.31
N ALA A 47 -4.90 8.55 -21.41
CA ALA A 47 -4.94 7.96 -20.09
C ALA A 47 -5.34 6.49 -20.28
N ALA A 48 -4.50 5.75 -21.01
CA ALA A 48 -4.45 4.31 -20.89
C ALA A 48 -3.74 4.10 -19.55
N PRO A 49 -4.44 3.63 -18.49
CA PRO A 49 -3.84 3.39 -17.18
C PRO A 49 -2.71 2.39 -17.34
N LEU A 50 -1.46 2.84 -17.54
CA LEU A 50 -0.27 2.04 -17.88
C LEU A 50 -0.57 0.67 -18.49
N THR A 51 -1.47 0.64 -19.48
CA THR A 51 -2.12 -0.59 -19.92
C THR A 51 -1.36 -1.04 -21.15
N ARG A 52 -0.40 -1.93 -20.90
CA ARG A 52 0.44 -2.66 -21.87
C ARG A 52 1.26 -1.79 -22.82
N ARG A 53 2.55 -1.64 -22.50
CA ARG A 53 3.58 -1.76 -23.54
C ARG A 53 3.94 -3.24 -23.73
N PRO A 54 4.35 -3.69 -24.92
CA PRO A 54 4.74 -5.08 -25.19
C PRO A 54 5.85 -5.61 -24.28
N GLU A 55 6.56 -4.73 -23.56
CA GLU A 55 7.74 -5.02 -22.75
C GLU A 55 7.52 -4.99 -21.21
N GLY A 56 6.27 -4.96 -20.74
CA GLY A 56 5.95 -5.38 -19.37
C GLY A 56 6.23 -4.37 -18.25
N ILE A 57 5.35 -3.37 -18.14
CA ILE A 57 5.06 -2.70 -16.86
C ILE A 57 3.70 -3.25 -16.40
N TYR A 58 3.70 -3.98 -15.28
CA TYR A 58 2.49 -4.56 -14.69
C TYR A 58 2.04 -3.61 -13.58
N CYS A 59 1.16 -2.68 -13.91
CA CYS A 59 0.44 -1.89 -12.91
C CYS A 59 -0.90 -2.56 -12.60
N PRO A 60 -1.46 -2.38 -11.39
CA PRO A 60 -2.82 -2.84 -11.12
C PRO A 60 -3.75 -2.29 -12.19
N SER A 61 -4.45 -3.16 -12.92
CA SER A 61 -5.40 -2.72 -13.97
C SER A 61 -6.66 -2.08 -13.38
N THR A 62 -6.91 -2.32 -12.10
CA THR A 62 -8.08 -1.86 -11.39
C THR A 62 -7.66 -0.76 -10.41
N PRO A 63 -8.26 0.42 -10.47
CA PRO A 63 -8.02 1.45 -9.47
C PRO A 63 -8.63 1.02 -8.13
N GLY A 64 -8.01 1.48 -7.04
CA GLY A 64 -8.45 1.20 -5.67
C GLY A 64 -7.45 0.36 -4.89
N TRP A 65 -7.55 0.50 -3.58
CA TRP A 65 -6.71 -0.16 -2.58
C TRP A 65 -7.55 -0.33 -1.31
N GLU A 66 -7.26 -1.32 -0.48
CA GLU A 66 -7.99 -1.60 0.76
C GLU A 66 -7.22 -1.06 1.97
N TYR A 67 -7.91 -0.43 2.92
CA TYR A 67 -7.30 0.04 4.15
C TYR A 67 -7.24 -1.10 5.16
N VAL A 68 -6.07 -1.35 5.71
CA VAL A 68 -5.79 -2.48 6.60
C VAL A 68 -5.22 -1.98 7.91
N GLU A 69 -5.79 -2.45 9.04
CA GLU A 69 -5.31 -2.10 10.37
C GLU A 69 -4.47 -3.25 10.96
N ASP A 70 -3.24 -2.93 11.38
CA ASP A 70 -2.37 -3.87 12.10
C ASP A 70 -2.79 -3.90 13.58
N VAL A 71 -3.10 -5.08 14.07
CA VAL A 71 -3.49 -5.35 15.45
C VAL A 71 -2.50 -6.33 16.05
N ARG A 72 -1.78 -5.90 17.09
CA ARG A 72 -0.95 -6.81 17.88
C ARG A 72 -1.82 -7.53 18.90
N LEU A 73 -1.72 -8.86 18.93
CA LEU A 73 -2.41 -9.70 19.90
C LEU A 73 -1.42 -10.28 20.90
N ASP A 74 -1.63 -9.96 22.17
CA ASP A 74 -0.89 -10.57 23.27
C ASP A 74 -1.64 -11.80 23.83
N THR A 75 -2.96 -11.88 23.57
CA THR A 75 -3.80 -13.04 23.90
C THR A 75 -4.83 -13.32 22.79
N ALA A 76 -5.22 -14.58 22.60
CA ALA A 76 -6.21 -14.95 21.58
C ALA A 76 -7.59 -14.28 21.80
N GLY A 77 -7.98 -14.08 23.06
CA GLY A 77 -9.25 -13.44 23.43
C GLY A 77 -9.40 -11.97 22.98
N GLN A 78 -8.28 -11.27 22.72
CA GLN A 78 -8.31 -9.89 22.23
C GLN A 78 -8.69 -9.79 20.74
N ALA A 79 -8.62 -10.90 19.99
CA ALA A 79 -8.75 -10.89 18.53
C ALA A 79 -10.10 -10.36 18.06
N ILE A 80 -11.20 -10.86 18.64
CA ILE A 80 -12.57 -10.49 18.22
C ILE A 80 -12.83 -9.01 18.48
N GLU A 81 -12.53 -8.54 19.70
CA GLU A 81 -12.76 -7.14 20.09
C GLU A 81 -11.95 -6.19 19.21
N ALA A 82 -10.68 -6.51 18.95
CA ALA A 82 -9.83 -5.67 18.14
C ALA A 82 -10.28 -5.61 16.66
N LEU A 83 -10.75 -6.73 16.10
CA LEU A 83 -11.30 -6.76 14.75
C LEU A 83 -12.63 -6.01 14.63
N GLN A 84 -13.48 -6.08 15.64
CA GLN A 84 -14.71 -5.28 15.70
C GLN A 84 -14.38 -3.77 15.73
N GLN A 85 -13.43 -3.36 16.56
CA GLN A 85 -12.98 -1.96 16.61
C GLN A 85 -12.38 -1.49 15.27
N ALA A 86 -11.61 -2.34 14.59
CA ALA A 86 -11.07 -2.03 13.27
C ALA A 86 -12.19 -1.88 12.22
N ALA A 87 -13.15 -2.82 12.21
CA ALA A 87 -14.29 -2.79 11.30
C ALA A 87 -15.17 -1.54 11.51
N GLU A 88 -15.49 -1.18 12.75
CA GLU A 88 -16.21 0.04 13.11
C GLU A 88 -15.42 1.31 12.71
N GLY A 89 -14.09 1.22 12.72
CA GLY A 89 -13.20 2.27 12.25
C GLY A 89 -13.15 2.46 10.73
N GLY A 90 -13.81 1.58 9.97
CA GLY A 90 -13.81 1.56 8.51
C GLY A 90 -12.59 0.86 7.89
N ALA A 91 -11.95 -0.06 8.62
CA ALA A 91 -10.97 -0.96 8.04
C ALA A 91 -11.64 -1.97 7.10
N ASP A 92 -11.05 -2.17 5.93
CA ASP A 92 -11.52 -3.14 4.94
C ASP A 92 -11.02 -4.55 5.30
N ALA A 93 -9.88 -4.67 6.00
CA ALA A 93 -9.33 -5.92 6.55
C ALA A 93 -8.47 -5.67 7.80
N GLY A 94 -8.18 -6.72 8.58
CA GLY A 94 -7.33 -6.65 9.78
C GLY A 94 -6.14 -7.60 9.72
N VAL A 95 -4.95 -7.13 10.08
CA VAL A 95 -3.75 -7.98 10.21
C VAL A 95 -3.47 -8.22 11.68
N LEU A 96 -3.62 -9.46 12.13
CA LEU A 96 -3.36 -9.88 13.50
C LEU A 96 -1.90 -10.34 13.63
N LYS A 97 -1.05 -9.50 14.23
CA LYS A 97 0.33 -9.84 14.58
C LYS A 97 0.34 -10.59 15.91
N LEU A 98 0.59 -11.89 15.86
CA LEU A 98 0.54 -12.80 17.00
C LEU A 98 1.86 -12.76 17.78
N ALA A 99 1.78 -12.66 19.11
CA ALA A 99 2.93 -12.93 19.96
C ALA A 99 3.27 -14.44 19.94
N ASP A 100 4.54 -14.80 20.19
CA ASP A 100 5.02 -16.20 20.18
C ASP A 100 4.24 -17.13 21.13
N SER A 101 3.56 -16.57 22.14
CA SER A 101 2.74 -17.29 23.11
C SER A 101 1.30 -17.56 22.67
N VAL A 102 0.87 -17.03 21.52
CA VAL A 102 -0.52 -17.09 21.06
C VAL A 102 -0.67 -18.19 20.01
N ASP A 103 -1.59 -19.13 20.25
CA ASP A 103 -1.90 -20.18 19.29
C ASP A 103 -2.70 -19.62 18.10
N ALA A 104 -2.13 -19.71 16.91
CA ALA A 104 -2.78 -19.27 15.68
C ALA A 104 -4.08 -20.03 15.41
N GLU A 105 -4.18 -21.31 15.75
CA GLU A 105 -5.39 -22.11 15.51
C GLU A 105 -6.54 -21.70 16.44
N GLU A 106 -6.23 -21.32 17.68
CA GLU A 106 -7.21 -20.76 18.61
C GLU A 106 -7.77 -19.44 18.07
N VAL A 107 -6.90 -18.54 17.60
CA VAL A 107 -7.31 -17.28 16.99
C VAL A 107 -8.16 -17.50 15.74
N ARG A 108 -7.80 -18.47 14.88
CA ARG A 108 -8.61 -18.84 13.71
C ARG A 108 -10.00 -19.28 14.11
N SER A 109 -10.09 -20.17 15.11
CA SER A 109 -11.37 -20.69 15.57
C SER A 109 -12.28 -19.58 16.08
N LEU A 110 -11.72 -18.62 16.83
CA LEU A 110 -12.44 -17.46 17.35
C LEU A 110 -12.88 -16.49 16.25
N CYS A 111 -12.08 -16.32 15.20
CA CYS A 111 -12.29 -15.30 14.19
C CYS A 111 -13.05 -15.78 12.94
N ARG A 112 -13.61 -16.99 12.94
CA ARG A 112 -14.35 -17.56 11.78
C ARG A 112 -15.49 -16.67 11.29
N ASP A 113 -16.23 -16.05 12.21
CA ASP A 113 -17.44 -15.28 11.92
C ASP A 113 -17.20 -13.75 12.00
N THR A 114 -15.98 -13.31 11.66
CA THR A 114 -15.61 -11.89 11.76
C THR A 114 -16.18 -11.04 10.61
N PRO A 115 -16.48 -9.76 10.86
CA PRO A 115 -17.14 -8.90 9.88
C PRO A 115 -16.21 -8.46 8.73
N ILE A 116 -14.89 -8.56 8.92
CA ILE A 116 -13.87 -8.16 7.95
C ILE A 116 -12.85 -9.30 7.76
N PRO A 117 -12.22 -9.43 6.58
CA PRO A 117 -11.15 -10.39 6.34
C PRO A 117 -9.97 -10.19 7.30
N ILE A 118 -9.31 -11.29 7.68
CA ILE A 118 -8.20 -11.28 8.64
C ILE A 118 -6.94 -11.89 8.06
N VAL A 119 -5.80 -11.42 8.58
CA VAL A 119 -4.47 -11.85 8.18
C VAL A 119 -3.66 -12.12 9.45
N LEU A 120 -3.54 -13.37 9.88
CA LEU A 120 -2.64 -13.83 10.97
C LEU A 120 -1.13 -13.85 10.60
N ALA A 121 -0.34 -12.94 11.14
CA ALA A 121 1.12 -12.94 11.02
C ALA A 121 1.79 -13.43 12.32
N GLY A 122 2.51 -14.56 12.29
CA GLY A 122 3.23 -15.16 13.44
C GLY A 122 4.67 -14.66 13.64
N GLY A 123 5.17 -14.73 14.88
CA GLY A 123 6.44 -14.12 15.33
C GLY A 123 7.75 -14.79 14.91
N SER A 124 8.85 -14.01 15.01
CA SER A 124 10.32 -14.30 14.93
C SER A 124 10.90 -15.21 13.83
N ARG A 125 10.09 -15.96 13.10
CA ARG A 125 10.36 -16.66 11.85
C ARG A 125 9.06 -16.63 11.06
N PRO A 126 9.07 -16.39 9.74
CA PRO A 126 7.87 -16.51 8.92
C PRO A 126 7.54 -18.01 8.75
N GLU A 127 7.10 -18.64 9.83
CA GLU A 127 6.39 -19.92 9.86
C GLU A 127 4.99 -19.60 10.38
N GLY A 128 3.98 -19.83 9.55
CA GLY A 128 2.55 -19.71 9.86
C GLY A 128 1.93 -18.34 9.58
N LEU A 129 0.78 -18.15 8.93
CA LEU A 129 -0.05 -18.89 7.96
C LEU A 129 -1.14 -17.87 7.61
N LEU A 130 -1.39 -17.57 6.34
CA LEU A 130 -2.30 -16.49 5.96
C LEU A 130 -3.32 -16.88 4.90
N ASP A 131 -4.56 -17.05 5.35
CA ASP A 131 -5.71 -17.22 4.49
C ASP A 131 -6.44 -15.90 4.25
N LEU A 132 -6.28 -15.40 3.03
CA LEU A 132 -7.00 -14.27 2.49
C LEU A 132 -8.23 -14.84 1.83
N GLU A 133 -9.43 -14.37 2.17
CA GLU A 133 -10.66 -14.91 1.57
C GLU A 133 -11.77 -13.87 1.23
N ARG A 134 -11.36 -12.66 0.84
CA ARG A 134 -11.83 -12.12 -0.47
C ARG A 134 -10.85 -12.44 -1.61
N VAL A 135 -9.88 -13.30 -1.31
CA VAL A 135 -9.46 -14.47 -2.08
C VAL A 135 -10.50 -15.63 -1.82
N ARG A 136 -10.53 -16.79 -2.49
CA ARG A 136 -11.37 -17.98 -2.09
C ARG A 136 -10.49 -19.30 -2.15
N GLY A 137 -10.21 -20.10 -1.10
CA GLY A 137 -9.12 -21.11 -0.91
C GLY A 137 -8.12 -20.93 0.29
N HIS A 138 -7.57 -22.05 0.80
CA HIS A 138 -6.51 -22.15 1.84
C HIS A 138 -5.07 -21.86 1.31
N TYR A 139 -4.17 -21.18 2.04
CA TYR A 139 -2.83 -20.75 1.57
C TYR A 139 -1.66 -21.09 2.53
N PRO A 140 -0.59 -21.76 2.06
CA PRO A 140 0.58 -22.14 2.87
C PRO A 140 1.57 -20.98 3.14
N ASP A 141 2.36 -21.09 4.20
CA ASP A 141 3.36 -20.12 4.72
C ASP A 141 4.30 -19.52 3.68
N ASP A 142 4.58 -20.30 2.65
CA ASP A 142 5.43 -19.95 1.51
C ASP A 142 4.86 -18.79 0.66
N CYS A 143 3.61 -18.37 0.89
CA CYS A 143 2.95 -17.30 0.14
C CYS A 143 2.96 -15.92 0.83
N TYR A 144 3.59 -15.77 2.01
CA TYR A 144 3.74 -14.49 2.70
C TYR A 144 5.20 -14.05 2.84
N ILE A 145 5.52 -12.87 2.31
CA ILE A 145 6.86 -12.28 2.34
C ILE A 145 6.80 -10.98 3.14
N ASP A 146 7.25 -11.04 4.40
CA ASP A 146 7.31 -9.87 5.28
C ASP A 146 8.65 -9.15 5.18
N LEU A 147 8.66 -7.95 4.58
CA LEU A 147 9.86 -7.12 4.48
C LEU A 147 10.03 -6.13 5.64
N SER A 148 9.05 -6.04 6.54
CA SER A 148 8.99 -5.03 7.60
C SER A 148 10.14 -5.15 8.59
N GLY A 149 10.52 -6.37 8.99
CA GLY A 149 11.62 -6.63 9.91
C GLY A 149 12.97 -6.13 9.38
N TRP A 150 13.30 -6.43 8.11
CA TRP A 150 14.53 -5.92 7.49
C TRP A 150 14.47 -4.41 7.25
N GLY A 151 13.30 -3.87 6.93
CA GLY A 151 13.10 -2.42 6.81
C GLY A 151 13.34 -1.70 8.13
N GLN A 152 12.89 -2.29 9.24
CA GLN A 152 13.13 -1.80 10.60
C GLN A 152 14.61 -1.89 11.01
N ALA A 153 15.31 -2.93 10.56
CA ALA A 153 16.75 -3.07 10.76
C ALA A 153 17.60 -2.11 9.90
N GLY A 154 16.97 -1.29 9.04
CA GLY A 154 17.65 -0.27 8.23
C GLY A 154 18.04 -0.73 6.83
N ALA A 155 17.46 -1.80 6.30
CA ALA A 155 17.72 -2.22 4.93
C ALA A 155 17.30 -1.15 3.91
N SER A 156 18.17 -0.95 2.91
CA SER A 156 17.89 -0.11 1.74
C SER A 156 16.79 -0.74 0.87
N LEU A 157 16.13 0.07 0.02
CA LEU A 157 15.08 -0.42 -0.90
C LEU A 157 15.60 -1.51 -1.84
N CYS A 158 16.86 -1.39 -2.29
CA CYS A 158 17.50 -2.41 -3.12
C CYS A 158 17.66 -3.75 -2.38
N GLN A 159 18.07 -3.71 -1.10
CA GLN A 159 18.17 -4.91 -0.28
C GLN A 159 16.80 -5.55 -0.03
N LEU A 160 15.79 -4.74 0.31
CA LEU A 160 14.42 -5.22 0.48
C LEU A 160 13.89 -5.88 -0.80
N GLY A 161 14.14 -5.28 -1.96
CA GLY A 161 13.77 -5.85 -3.25
C GLY A 161 14.48 -7.18 -3.52
N ALA A 162 15.79 -7.25 -3.28
CA ALA A 162 16.56 -8.49 -3.45
C ALA A 162 16.05 -9.62 -2.54
N ILE A 163 15.75 -9.31 -1.28
CA ILE A 163 15.17 -10.27 -0.32
C ILE A 163 13.80 -10.73 -0.80
N ALA A 164 12.93 -9.80 -1.22
CA ALA A 164 11.60 -10.12 -1.72
C ALA A 164 11.65 -11.07 -2.93
N PHE A 165 12.52 -10.77 -3.89
CA PHE A 165 12.70 -11.57 -5.10
C PHE A 165 13.29 -12.95 -4.81
N SER A 166 14.25 -13.04 -3.89
CA SER A 166 14.80 -14.32 -3.45
C SER A 166 13.77 -15.18 -2.74
N ALA A 167 12.98 -14.57 -1.83
CA ALA A 167 11.92 -15.27 -1.11
C ALA A 167 10.83 -15.75 -2.07
N LEU A 168 10.44 -14.90 -3.03
CA LEU A 168 9.48 -15.23 -4.08
C LEU A 168 9.96 -16.39 -4.96
N ALA A 169 11.19 -16.34 -5.45
CA ALA A 169 11.74 -17.43 -6.27
C ALA A 169 11.77 -18.74 -5.47
N SER A 170 12.16 -18.68 -4.20
CA SER A 170 12.19 -19.85 -3.31
C SER A 170 10.80 -20.42 -3.05
N ALA A 171 9.79 -19.57 -2.87
CA ALA A 171 8.40 -19.97 -2.71
C ALA A 171 7.85 -20.63 -3.98
N LEU A 172 8.09 -20.02 -5.15
CA LEU A 172 7.66 -20.56 -6.45
C LEU A 172 8.33 -21.90 -6.76
N ASP A 173 9.61 -22.05 -6.45
CA ASP A 173 10.35 -23.31 -6.61
C ASP A 173 9.72 -24.45 -5.79
N ARG A 174 9.40 -24.20 -4.51
CA ARG A 174 8.71 -25.18 -3.64
C ARG A 174 7.30 -25.54 -4.10
N HIS A 175 6.63 -24.63 -4.81
CA HIS A 175 5.26 -24.81 -5.28
C HIS A 175 5.15 -25.20 -6.76
N SER A 176 6.27 -25.45 -7.44
CA SER A 176 6.28 -25.90 -8.83
C SER A 176 5.35 -27.13 -9.03
N GLY A 177 4.25 -26.94 -9.77
CA GLY A 177 3.23 -27.96 -10.04
C GLY A 177 1.99 -27.97 -9.13
N ARG A 178 1.85 -27.07 -8.15
CA ARG A 178 0.62 -26.87 -7.34
C ARG A 178 -0.17 -25.63 -7.79
N THR A 179 -1.46 -25.58 -7.44
CA THR A 179 -2.34 -24.43 -7.73
C THR A 179 -1.70 -23.14 -7.25
N ALA A 180 -1.55 -22.17 -8.17
CA ALA A 180 -0.87 -20.90 -7.91
C ALA A 180 -1.64 -20.08 -6.89
N HIS A 181 -1.14 -20.11 -5.68
CA HIS A 181 -1.60 -19.28 -4.61
C HIS A 181 -1.11 -17.81 -4.84
N PRO A 182 -1.96 -16.74 -4.86
CA PRO A 182 -1.55 -15.35 -4.62
C PRO A 182 -0.53 -15.22 -3.51
N ILE A 183 0.52 -14.47 -3.83
CA ILE A 183 1.65 -14.20 -2.94
C ILE A 183 1.46 -12.81 -2.37
N LEU A 184 1.46 -12.68 -1.05
CA LEU A 184 1.36 -11.43 -0.34
C LEU A 184 2.76 -10.93 0.04
N ILE A 185 3.10 -9.71 -0.37
CA ILE A 185 4.34 -9.04 0.00
C ILE A 185 4.00 -7.86 0.91
N GLU A 186 4.43 -7.89 2.16
CA GLU A 186 4.42 -6.72 3.04
C GLU A 186 5.68 -5.89 2.78
N ALA A 187 5.49 -4.64 2.34
CA ALA A 187 6.55 -3.71 1.99
C ALA A 187 6.52 -2.48 2.91
N PRO A 188 7.56 -2.22 3.72
CA PRO A 188 7.63 -1.00 4.52
C PRO A 188 7.99 0.20 3.62
N VAL A 189 7.14 1.22 3.64
CA VAL A 189 7.30 2.46 2.86
C VAL A 189 7.69 3.61 3.78
N ARG A 190 8.79 4.29 3.43
CA ARG A 190 9.28 5.46 4.17
C ARG A 190 8.71 6.76 3.61
N HIS A 191 9.07 7.88 4.21
CA HIS A 191 8.58 9.21 3.84
C HIS A 191 9.23 9.77 2.55
N GLU A 192 10.07 9.01 1.86
CA GLU A 192 10.62 9.37 0.55
C GLU A 192 9.63 9.07 -0.59
N LEU A 193 8.74 10.02 -0.87
CA LEU A 193 7.60 9.88 -1.79
C LEU A 193 7.89 9.07 -3.07
N PHE A 194 8.82 9.54 -3.89
CA PHE A 194 9.11 8.94 -5.20
C PHE A 194 9.82 7.60 -5.09
N HIS A 195 10.73 7.44 -4.11
CA HIS A 195 11.45 6.19 -3.92
C HIS A 195 10.51 5.09 -3.42
N GLY A 196 9.58 5.42 -2.52
CA GLY A 196 8.54 4.50 -2.07
C GLY A 196 7.65 4.03 -3.22
N ALA A 197 7.11 4.98 -4.00
CA ALA A 197 6.25 4.65 -5.14
C ALA A 197 7.01 3.80 -6.19
N ALA A 198 8.23 4.19 -6.56
CA ALA A 198 9.05 3.45 -7.50
C ALA A 198 9.40 2.04 -6.98
N PHE A 199 9.65 1.89 -5.68
CA PHE A 199 9.94 0.59 -5.07
C PHE A 199 8.77 -0.39 -5.19
N LEU A 200 7.54 0.05 -4.90
CA LEU A 200 6.36 -0.81 -5.03
C LEU A 200 6.11 -1.22 -6.49
N ARG A 201 6.26 -0.29 -7.43
CA ARG A 201 6.21 -0.59 -8.88
C ARG A 201 7.28 -1.62 -9.27
N ALA A 202 8.51 -1.44 -8.78
CA ALA A 202 9.62 -2.36 -9.04
C ALA A 202 9.38 -3.76 -8.46
N LEU A 203 8.80 -3.87 -7.25
CA LEU A 203 8.41 -5.16 -6.66
C LEU A 203 7.43 -5.90 -7.57
N ARG A 204 6.40 -5.22 -8.07
CA ARG A 204 5.39 -5.83 -8.95
C ARG A 204 5.98 -6.30 -10.27
N ILE A 205 6.83 -5.47 -10.91
CA ILE A 205 7.51 -5.80 -12.16
C ILE A 205 8.47 -6.99 -11.96
N GLY A 206 9.30 -6.94 -10.93
CA GLY A 206 10.28 -7.98 -10.64
C GLY A 206 9.60 -9.31 -10.30
N ALA A 207 8.55 -9.26 -9.47
CA ALA A 207 7.77 -10.44 -9.14
C ALA A 207 7.12 -11.08 -10.36
N ALA A 208 6.51 -10.28 -11.24
CA ALA A 208 5.89 -10.78 -12.47
C ALA A 208 6.91 -11.38 -13.46
N ARG A 209 8.17 -10.92 -13.44
CA ARG A 209 9.27 -11.51 -14.24
C ARG A 209 9.71 -12.84 -13.67
N ILE A 210 9.95 -12.90 -12.35
CA ILE A 210 10.33 -14.13 -11.67
C ILE A 210 9.25 -15.19 -11.83
N ALA A 211 7.98 -14.83 -11.57
CA ALA A 211 6.83 -15.71 -11.76
C ALA A 211 6.74 -16.35 -13.16
N ARG A 212 7.15 -15.61 -14.21
CA ARG A 212 7.21 -16.13 -15.58
C ARG A 212 8.31 -17.16 -15.79
N GLU A 213 9.47 -16.99 -15.17
CA GLU A 213 10.57 -17.98 -15.26
C GLU A 213 10.20 -19.32 -14.61
N PHE A 214 9.26 -19.32 -13.66
CA PHE A 214 8.74 -20.52 -12.99
C PHE A 214 7.46 -21.07 -13.63
N ASP A 215 7.05 -20.59 -14.81
CA ASP A 215 5.79 -20.94 -15.49
C ASP A 215 4.54 -20.82 -14.60
N ALA A 216 4.59 -19.93 -13.61
CA ALA A 216 3.54 -19.72 -12.61
C ALA A 216 3.13 -18.23 -12.60
N PRO A 217 2.41 -17.75 -13.64
CA PRO A 217 2.05 -16.34 -13.75
C PRO A 217 1.12 -15.93 -12.61
N THR A 218 1.68 -15.34 -11.57
CA THR A 218 0.97 -14.78 -10.41
C THR A 218 1.16 -13.27 -10.36
N GLN A 219 0.16 -12.56 -9.83
CA GLN A 219 0.31 -11.16 -9.47
C GLN A 219 0.41 -11.09 -7.95
N PRO A 220 1.51 -10.58 -7.38
CA PRO A 220 1.59 -10.44 -5.94
C PRO A 220 0.59 -9.39 -5.46
N ILE A 221 -0.02 -9.66 -4.31
CA ILE A 221 -0.72 -8.66 -3.53
C ILE A 221 0.35 -7.90 -2.75
N ILE A 222 0.43 -6.58 -2.91
CA ILE A 222 1.40 -5.74 -2.21
C ILE A 222 0.69 -5.00 -1.09
N ARG A 223 1.00 -5.35 0.16
CA ARG A 223 0.61 -4.57 1.33
C ARG A 223 1.71 -3.58 1.66
N ALA A 224 1.44 -2.30 1.46
CA ALA A 224 2.35 -1.24 1.85
C ALA A 224 2.03 -0.77 3.28
N SER A 225 3.03 -0.80 4.15
CA SER A 225 2.89 -0.32 5.53
C SER A 225 3.83 0.86 5.77
N THR A 226 3.34 1.94 6.40
CA THR A 226 4.22 3.08 6.71
C THR A 226 5.30 2.63 7.69
N CYS A 227 6.57 2.79 7.33
CA CYS A 227 7.68 2.27 8.11
C CYS A 227 7.73 2.91 9.52
N GLN A 228 8.02 2.14 10.57
CA GLN A 228 8.09 2.70 11.92
C GLN A 228 9.41 3.44 12.18
N THR A 229 10.46 3.18 11.40
CA THR A 229 11.79 3.82 11.57
C THR A 229 11.80 5.31 11.24
N ILE A 230 10.77 5.81 10.56
CA ILE A 230 10.61 7.23 10.26
C ILE A 230 9.95 8.00 11.42
N LEU A 231 9.50 7.31 12.49
CA LEU A 231 8.86 7.93 13.64
C LEU A 231 9.90 8.35 14.68
N MET A 232 9.68 9.51 15.30
CA MET A 232 10.51 10.04 16.39
C MET A 232 9.69 10.19 17.67
N GLU A 233 10.31 9.97 18.82
CA GLU A 233 9.69 10.21 20.14
C GLU A 233 9.49 11.70 20.44
N ARG A 234 10.30 12.57 19.81
CA ARG A 234 10.23 14.02 19.97
C ARG A 234 9.40 14.62 18.84
N ASP A 235 8.51 15.53 19.21
CA ASP A 235 7.56 16.17 18.31
C ASP A 235 6.74 15.18 17.46
N LEU A 236 5.83 14.48 18.14
CA LEU A 236 4.97 13.46 17.52
C LEU A 236 4.12 14.03 16.38
N HIS A 237 3.81 15.33 16.36
CA HIS A 237 3.01 15.92 15.28
C HIS A 237 3.74 15.90 13.94
N THR A 238 5.07 16.02 13.93
CA THR A 238 5.85 15.86 12.69
C THR A 238 5.73 14.43 12.13
N ASN A 239 5.52 13.42 12.98
CA ASN A 239 5.28 12.06 12.51
C ASN A 239 3.99 11.96 11.67
N LEU A 240 2.97 12.79 11.90
CA LEU A 240 1.77 12.83 11.04
C LEU A 240 2.12 13.16 9.59
N ILE A 241 3.03 14.12 9.38
CA ILE A 241 3.49 14.48 8.03
C ILE A 241 4.21 13.29 7.41
N ARG A 242 5.09 12.62 8.17
CA ARG A 242 5.88 11.49 7.67
C ARG A 242 5.01 10.29 7.31
N THR A 243 4.05 9.93 8.17
CA THR A 243 3.13 8.81 7.90
C THR A 243 2.18 9.14 6.75
N THR A 244 1.72 10.39 6.63
CA THR A 244 0.90 10.83 5.50
C THR A 244 1.68 10.77 4.19
N THR A 245 2.91 11.29 4.14
CA THR A 245 3.74 11.23 2.92
C THR A 245 4.05 9.79 2.52
N ALA A 246 4.34 8.92 3.50
CA ALA A 246 4.53 7.49 3.24
C ALA A 246 3.23 6.83 2.72
N ALA A 247 2.07 7.18 3.26
CA ALA A 247 0.78 6.66 2.79
C ALA A 247 0.47 7.11 1.35
N VAL A 248 0.74 8.37 1.02
CA VAL A 248 0.64 8.87 -0.37
C VAL A 248 1.57 8.08 -1.28
N ALA A 249 2.84 7.88 -0.88
CA ALA A 249 3.81 7.10 -1.66
C ALA A 249 3.33 5.67 -1.93
N SER A 250 2.74 5.04 -0.92
CA SER A 250 2.17 3.69 -1.02
C SER A 250 1.05 3.62 -2.05
N VAL A 251 0.10 4.56 -2.00
CA VAL A 251 -1.04 4.60 -2.93
C VAL A 251 -0.58 4.91 -4.36
N LEU A 252 0.28 5.91 -4.53
CA LEU A 252 0.86 6.25 -5.85
C LEU A 252 1.72 5.11 -6.42
N GLY A 253 2.36 4.33 -5.56
CA GLY A 253 3.12 3.13 -5.95
C GLY A 253 2.25 1.93 -6.34
N GLY A 254 0.92 2.06 -6.25
CA GLY A 254 -0.03 1.02 -6.59
C GLY A 254 -0.05 -0.12 -5.56
N ALA A 255 0.02 0.20 -4.27
CA ALA A 255 -0.24 -0.79 -3.21
C ALA A 255 -1.67 -1.32 -3.31
N ASP A 256 -1.85 -2.63 -3.13
CA ASP A 256 -3.19 -3.23 -3.06
C ASP A 256 -3.80 -2.95 -1.68
N TRP A 257 -2.99 -3.06 -0.63
CA TRP A 257 -3.39 -2.81 0.75
C TRP A 257 -2.52 -1.73 1.40
N LEU A 258 -3.14 -0.87 2.19
CA LEU A 258 -2.47 0.23 2.89
C LEU A 258 -2.65 0.09 4.40
N THR A 259 -1.52 0.00 5.12
CA THR A 259 -1.47 0.15 6.58
C THR A 259 -0.78 1.47 6.93
N VAL A 260 -1.51 2.37 7.59
CA VAL A 260 -0.96 3.59 8.17
C VAL A 260 -0.72 3.38 9.66
N HIS A 261 0.53 3.53 10.09
CA HIS A 261 0.89 3.43 11.50
C HIS A 261 0.55 4.73 12.24
N PRO A 262 0.10 4.66 13.50
CA PRO A 262 -0.12 5.84 14.33
C PRO A 262 1.14 6.71 14.47
N HIS A 263 0.95 8.03 14.42
CA HIS A 263 2.05 8.99 14.61
C HIS A 263 2.72 8.92 15.99
N ASP A 264 2.02 8.35 16.99
CA ASP A 264 2.43 8.21 18.38
C ASP A 264 2.80 6.77 18.75
N THR A 265 3.05 5.89 17.77
CA THR A 265 3.47 4.50 18.00
C THR A 265 4.71 4.40 18.89
N THR A 266 5.67 5.32 18.76
CA THR A 266 6.91 5.33 19.57
C THR A 266 6.67 5.54 21.06
N THR A 267 5.52 6.10 21.45
CA THR A 267 5.14 6.34 22.85
C THR A 267 4.04 5.40 23.35
N GLY A 268 3.84 4.26 22.66
CA GLY A 268 2.85 3.25 23.01
C GLY A 268 1.50 3.38 22.29
N GLY A 269 1.29 4.45 21.52
CA GLY A 269 0.10 4.66 20.70
C GLY A 269 -1.19 4.98 21.49
N SER A 270 -1.94 5.97 21.03
CA SER A 270 -3.24 6.32 21.61
C SER A 270 -4.41 5.93 20.69
N ALA A 271 -5.61 5.81 21.27
CA ALA A 271 -6.84 5.67 20.47
C ALA A 271 -7.02 6.85 19.49
N SER A 272 -6.56 8.05 19.87
CA SER A 272 -6.56 9.22 19.00
C SER A 272 -5.58 9.08 17.85
N GLY A 273 -4.38 8.56 18.10
CA GLY A 273 -3.37 8.27 17.08
C GLY A 273 -3.83 7.25 16.06
N ARG A 274 -4.47 6.15 16.50
CA ARG A 274 -5.10 5.16 15.60
C ARG A 274 -6.21 5.78 14.75
N ARG A 275 -7.08 6.60 15.35
CA ARG A 275 -8.12 7.32 14.60
C ARG A 275 -7.51 8.25 13.55
N LEU A 276 -6.44 8.98 13.88
CA LEU A 276 -5.76 9.84 12.91
C LEU A 276 -5.13 9.04 11.77
N ALA A 277 -4.52 7.88 12.05
CA ALA A 277 -3.98 7.00 11.02
C ALA A 277 -5.07 6.49 10.06
N ARG A 278 -6.24 6.10 10.59
CA ARG A 278 -7.43 5.76 9.81
C ARG A 278 -7.91 6.92 8.94
N ASN A 279 -8.01 8.11 9.53
CA ASN A 279 -8.45 9.30 8.83
C ASN A 279 -7.51 9.65 7.66
N VAL A 280 -6.20 9.42 7.77
CA VAL A 280 -5.28 9.61 6.63
C VAL A 280 -5.72 8.74 5.45
N ALA A 281 -5.98 7.44 5.66
CA ALA A 281 -6.47 6.58 4.59
C ALA A 281 -7.81 7.07 4.01
N HIS A 282 -8.76 7.45 4.87
CA HIS A 282 -10.04 8.01 4.42
C HIS A 282 -9.89 9.30 3.62
N LEU A 283 -8.99 10.21 4.01
CA LEU A 283 -8.70 11.43 3.27
C LEU A 283 -8.11 11.13 1.89
N LEU A 284 -7.19 10.17 1.80
CA LEU A 284 -6.59 9.78 0.51
C LEU A 284 -7.63 9.20 -0.45
N ARG A 285 -8.57 8.38 0.07
CA ARG A 285 -9.62 7.74 -0.72
C ARG A 285 -10.77 8.70 -1.06
N HIS A 286 -11.35 9.36 -0.06
CA HIS A 286 -12.62 10.06 -0.19
C HIS A 286 -12.49 11.54 -0.56
N GLU A 287 -11.39 12.19 -0.21
CA GLU A 287 -11.19 13.63 -0.48
C GLU A 287 -10.13 13.88 -1.55
N SER A 288 -9.05 13.11 -1.54
CA SER A 288 -7.96 13.23 -2.54
C SER A 288 -8.21 12.38 -3.79
N HIS A 289 -9.20 11.48 -3.74
CA HIS A 289 -9.59 10.60 -4.86
C HIS A 289 -8.43 9.79 -5.45
N LEU A 290 -7.44 9.44 -4.63
CA LEU A 290 -6.28 8.63 -5.04
C LEU A 290 -6.64 7.14 -5.21
N ASP A 291 -7.92 6.80 -5.20
CA ASP A 291 -8.48 5.48 -5.51
C ASP A 291 -9.15 5.43 -6.90
N LYS A 292 -9.20 6.55 -7.65
CA LYS A 292 -9.96 6.64 -8.91
C LYS A 292 -9.16 6.33 -10.16
N VAL A 293 -7.85 6.57 -10.14
CA VAL A 293 -6.96 6.34 -11.28
C VAL A 293 -5.98 5.24 -10.91
N ALA A 294 -5.87 4.25 -11.79
CA ALA A 294 -4.88 3.20 -11.64
C ALA A 294 -3.51 3.74 -12.07
N ASP A 295 -2.55 3.67 -11.14
CA ASP A 295 -1.18 4.16 -11.28
C ASP A 295 -1.05 5.61 -11.79
N PRO A 296 -1.45 6.60 -10.96
CA PRO A 296 -1.39 8.02 -11.30
C PRO A 296 0.02 8.62 -11.41
#